data_AF-A0A947X8A3-F1
#
_entry.id   AF-A0A947X8A3-F1
#
_cell.length_a   1.000
_cell.length_b   1.000
_cell.length_c   1.000
_cell.angle_alpha   90.00
_cell.angle_beta   90.00
_cell.angle_gamma   90.00
#
_symmetry.space_group_name_H-M   'P 1'
#
loop_
_entity.id
_entity.type
_entity.pdbx_description
1 polymer ?
#
loop_
_entity_poly.entity_id
_entity_poly.type
_entity_poly.pdbx_seq_one_letter_code
_entity_poly.pdbx_strand_id
1 'polypeptide(L)'
;MITIISSLLSVLIGVFVSSWFYTRQEKKRIKIDTARRLLGFRHHLTGEGFTQALNEAFIVFSDNAIIVKAIEELHVTATSPGKPDIENKLLTLLKAVCKDVNCLPDNINDTYFLKVFNVIKN
;
A
#
# COMPACT_ATOMS: atom_id res chain seq x y z
N MET A 1 4.29 47.12 -17.71
CA MET A 1 4.66 46.57 -16.38
C MET A 1 3.68 45.50 -15.90
N ILE A 2 2.36 45.77 -15.87
CA ILE A 2 1.34 44.80 -15.40
C ILE A 2 1.44 43.46 -16.15
N THR A 3 1.58 43.47 -17.48
CA THR A 3 1.73 42.26 -18.31
C THR A 3 2.97 41.44 -17.95
N ILE A 4 4.08 42.09 -17.59
CA ILE A 4 5.33 41.43 -17.21
C ILE A 4 5.15 40.74 -15.86
N ILE A 5 4.58 41.45 -14.88
CA ILE A 5 4.30 40.90 -13.54
C ILE A 5 3.31 39.73 -13.61
N SER A 6 2.23 39.85 -14.41
CA SER A 6 1.27 38.78 -14.63
C SER A 6 1.91 37.54 -15.27
N SER A 7 2.81 37.73 -16.25
CA SER A 7 3.51 36.61 -16.88
C SER A 7 4.41 35.87 -15.88
N LEU A 8 5.16 36.58 -15.04
CA LEU A 8 5.97 35.95 -13.99
C LEU A 8 5.12 35.22 -12.94
N LEU A 9 4.02 35.81 -12.47
CA LEU A 9 3.14 35.16 -11.49
C LEU A 9 2.54 33.86 -12.04
N SER A 10 2.14 33.85 -13.31
CA SER A 10 1.53 32.67 -13.94
C SER A 10 2.50 31.48 -14.01
N VAL A 11 3.77 31.74 -14.28
CA VAL A 11 4.83 30.70 -14.28
C VAL A 11 5.05 30.16 -12.87
N LEU A 12 5.11 31.05 -11.87
CA LEU A 12 5.33 30.65 -10.48
C LEU A 12 4.20 29.74 -9.96
N ILE A 13 2.95 30.10 -10.26
CA ILE A 13 1.77 29.29 -9.90
C ILE A 13 1.83 27.93 -10.61
N GLY A 14 2.18 27.91 -11.90
CA GLY A 14 2.34 26.68 -12.67
C GLY A 14 3.36 25.71 -12.08
N VAL A 15 4.53 26.23 -11.66
CA VAL A 15 5.57 25.42 -11.00
C VAL A 15 5.07 24.86 -9.66
N PHE A 16 4.39 25.67 -8.85
CA PHE A 16 3.88 25.23 -7.56
C PHE A 16 2.82 24.13 -7.68
N VAL A 17 1.84 24.32 -8.58
CA VAL A 17 0.80 23.31 -8.85
C VAL A 17 1.42 22.02 -9.39
N SER A 18 2.38 22.14 -10.31
CA SER A 18 3.07 20.98 -10.89
C SER A 18 3.85 20.20 -9.81
N SER A 19 4.58 20.90 -8.95
CA SER A 19 5.34 20.30 -7.85
C SER A 19 4.43 19.56 -6.86
N TRP A 20 3.32 20.18 -6.47
CA TRP A 20 2.34 19.55 -5.59
C TRP A 20 1.73 18.28 -6.22
N PHE A 21 1.34 18.37 -7.49
CA PHE A 21 0.77 17.25 -8.22
C PHE A 21 1.77 16.09 -8.39
N TYR A 22 3.03 16.40 -8.71
CA TYR A 22 4.09 15.41 -8.86
C TYR A 22 4.37 14.67 -7.55
N THR A 23 4.50 15.40 -6.44
CA THR A 23 4.74 14.82 -5.10
C THR A 23 3.60 13.86 -4.71
N ARG A 24 2.34 14.23 -5.02
CA ARG A 24 1.18 13.39 -4.76
C ARG A 24 1.19 12.11 -5.60
N GLN A 25 1.57 12.20 -6.87
CA GLN A 25 1.66 11.03 -7.74
C GLN A 25 2.80 10.10 -7.33
N GLU A 26 3.95 10.63 -6.93
CA GLU A 26 5.08 9.84 -6.48
C GLU A 26 4.74 9.01 -5.23
N LYS A 27 4.08 9.64 -4.24
CA LYS A 27 3.54 8.92 -3.08
C LYS A 27 2.57 7.80 -3.47
N LYS A 28 1.63 8.09 -4.38
CA LYS A 28 0.67 7.08 -4.87
C LYS A 28 1.39 5.93 -5.59
N ARG A 29 2.43 6.22 -6.37
CA ARG A 29 3.23 5.22 -7.08
C ARG A 29 3.96 4.30 -6.10
N ILE A 30 4.58 4.85 -5.06
CA ILE A 30 5.26 4.06 -4.01
C ILE A 30 4.25 3.14 -3.32
N LYS A 31 3.09 3.67 -2.90
CA LYS A 31 2.01 2.87 -2.29
C LYS A 31 1.55 1.72 -3.19
N ILE A 32 1.32 1.98 -4.48
CA ILE A 32 0.94 0.94 -5.45
C ILE A 32 2.03 -0.12 -5.58
N ASP A 33 3.30 0.28 -5.60
CA ASP A 33 4.40 -0.66 -5.73
C ASP A 33 4.55 -1.56 -4.49
N THR A 34 4.46 -0.98 -3.28
CA THR A 34 4.43 -1.75 -2.03
C THR A 34 3.25 -2.71 -1.98
N ALA A 35 2.05 -2.25 -2.37
CA ALA A 35 0.85 -3.10 -2.45
C ALA A 35 1.04 -4.26 -3.45
N ARG A 36 1.63 -3.98 -4.61
CA ARG A 36 1.95 -4.99 -5.63
C ARG A 36 2.94 -6.02 -5.09
N ARG A 37 3.99 -5.62 -4.37
CA ARG A 37 4.96 -6.55 -3.77
C ARG A 37 4.31 -7.42 -2.69
N LEU A 38 3.52 -6.83 -1.79
CA LEU A 38 2.77 -7.56 -0.76
C LEU A 38 1.87 -8.65 -1.36
N LEU A 39 1.08 -8.28 -2.38
CA LEU A 39 0.17 -9.22 -3.05
C LEU A 39 0.92 -10.22 -3.94
N GLY A 40 2.02 -9.82 -4.57
CA GLY A 40 2.82 -10.68 -5.45
C GLY A 40 3.55 -11.78 -4.69
N PHE A 41 4.14 -11.44 -3.54
CA PHE A 41 4.87 -12.39 -2.69
C PHE A 41 3.97 -13.16 -1.73
N ARG A 42 2.63 -13.03 -1.82
CA ARG A 42 1.68 -13.74 -0.94
C ARG A 42 1.77 -15.27 -1.02
N HIS A 43 2.44 -15.83 -2.03
CA HIS A 43 2.72 -17.26 -2.15
C HIS A 43 3.74 -17.78 -1.12
N HIS A 44 4.58 -16.89 -0.59
CA HIS A 44 5.60 -17.21 0.39
C HIS A 44 5.66 -16.11 1.44
N LEU A 45 4.76 -16.20 2.42
CA LEU A 45 4.60 -15.20 3.49
C LEU A 45 5.83 -15.07 4.40
N THR A 46 6.69 -16.08 4.44
CA THR A 46 7.98 -16.06 5.14
C THR A 46 9.16 -15.67 4.25
N GLY A 47 8.91 -15.40 2.96
CA GLY A 47 9.93 -15.01 2.02
C GLY A 47 10.44 -13.60 2.27
N GLU A 48 11.68 -13.35 1.88
CA GLU A 48 12.33 -12.04 1.99
C GLU A 48 11.49 -10.93 1.32
N GLY A 49 10.97 -11.19 0.11
CA GLY A 49 10.16 -10.21 -0.64
C GLY A 49 8.87 -9.80 0.07
N PHE A 50 8.18 -10.73 0.75
CA PHE A 50 6.98 -10.40 1.53
C PHE A 50 7.36 -9.65 2.81
N THR A 51 8.38 -10.14 3.52
CA THR A 51 8.84 -9.55 4.78
C THR A 51 9.35 -8.12 4.59
N GLN A 52 10.13 -7.87 3.53
CA GLN A 52 10.61 -6.55 3.16
C GLN A 52 9.42 -5.61 2.85
N ALA A 53 8.47 -6.06 2.03
CA ALA A 53 7.31 -5.25 1.67
C ALA A 53 6.40 -4.94 2.89
N LEU A 54 6.26 -5.89 3.82
CA LEU A 54 5.51 -5.70 5.06
C LEU A 54 6.20 -4.70 5.99
N ASN A 55 7.52 -4.81 6.14
CA ASN A 55 8.32 -3.86 6.93
C ASN A 55 8.36 -2.47 6.29
N GLU A 56 8.28 -2.35 4.97
CA GLU A 56 8.19 -1.04 4.31
C GLU A 56 6.79 -0.40 4.49
N ALA A 57 5.74 -1.23 4.61
CA ALA A 57 4.35 -0.79 4.60
C ALA A 57 4.02 0.22 5.72
N PHE A 58 4.60 0.10 6.92
CA PHE A 58 4.29 1.03 8.01
C PHE A 58 4.76 2.46 7.73
N ILE A 59 5.85 2.61 6.95
CA ILE A 59 6.37 3.92 6.53
C ILE A 59 5.55 4.45 5.35
N VAL A 60 5.34 3.60 4.34
CA VAL A 60 4.67 3.97 3.08
C VAL A 60 3.20 4.36 3.29
N PHE A 61 2.52 3.70 4.23
CA PHE A 61 1.11 3.96 4.57
C PHE A 61 0.94 4.71 5.89
N SER A 62 1.98 5.41 6.36
CA SER A 62 1.96 6.18 7.61
C SER A 62 0.88 7.27 7.66
N ASP A 63 0.42 7.75 6.50
CA ASP A 63 -0.68 8.70 6.36
C ASP A 63 -2.08 8.06 6.48
N ASN A 64 -2.17 6.73 6.51
CA ASN A 64 -3.43 5.98 6.64
C ASN A 64 -3.50 5.24 7.98
N ALA A 65 -4.18 5.85 8.95
CA ALA A 65 -4.35 5.29 10.29
C ALA A 65 -5.00 3.89 10.33
N ILE A 66 -5.85 3.55 9.35
CA ILE A 66 -6.50 2.24 9.29
C ILE A 66 -5.47 1.16 8.97
N ILE A 67 -4.56 1.44 8.03
CA ILE A 67 -3.49 0.50 7.65
C ILE A 67 -2.47 0.37 8.78
N VAL A 68 -2.03 1.48 9.37
CA VAL A 68 -1.08 1.46 10.49
C VAL A 68 -1.61 0.62 11.64
N LYS A 69 -2.89 0.79 11.99
CA LYS A 69 -3.55 -0.03 13.02
C LYS A 69 -3.62 -1.51 12.62
N ALA A 70 -3.93 -1.82 11.36
CA ALA A 70 -3.95 -3.21 10.88
C ALA A 70 -2.56 -3.88 10.93
N ILE A 71 -1.48 -3.12 10.68
CA ILE A 71 -0.10 -3.60 10.81
C ILE A 71 0.22 -3.90 12.28
N GLU A 72 -0.15 -2.99 13.19
CA GLU A 72 0.05 -3.17 14.63
C GLU A 72 -0.67 -4.41 15.14
N GLU A 73 -1.95 -4.57 14.81
CA GLU A 73 -2.74 -5.75 15.19
C GLU A 73 -2.11 -7.05 14.65
N LEU A 74 -1.65 -7.05 13.40
CA LEU A 74 -0.96 -8.20 12.81
C LEU A 74 0.34 -8.52 13.55
N HIS A 75 1.13 -7.50 13.91
CA HIS A 75 2.40 -7.69 14.63
C HIS A 75 2.18 -8.26 16.04
N VAL A 76 1.20 -7.73 16.78
CA VAL A 76 0.82 -8.24 18.11
C VAL A 76 0.36 -9.69 18.02
N THR A 77 -0.48 -10.03 17.04
CA THR A 77 -0.94 -11.40 16.82
C THR A 77 0.21 -12.34 16.41
N ALA A 78 1.15 -11.88 15.59
CA ALA A 78 2.29 -12.66 15.13
C ALA A 78 3.30 -13.00 16.25
N THR A 79 3.42 -12.11 17.24
CA THR A 79 4.32 -12.25 18.40
C THR A 79 3.67 -12.98 19.58
N SER A 80 2.34 -13.12 19.58
CA SER A 80 1.61 -13.82 20.63
C SER A 80 1.78 -15.35 20.57
N PRO A 81 1.93 -16.04 21.72
CA PRO A 81 2.01 -17.50 21.75
C PRO A 81 0.70 -18.12 21.24
N GLY A 82 0.81 -19.02 20.25
CA GLY A 82 -0.34 -19.69 19.63
C GLY A 82 -0.91 -19.00 18.38
N LYS A 83 -0.43 -17.79 18.02
CA LYS A 83 -0.81 -17.05 16.79
C LYS A 83 -2.31 -17.10 16.45
N PRO A 84 -3.20 -16.77 17.40
CA PRO A 84 -4.64 -16.85 17.14
C PRO A 84 -5.03 -15.87 16.04
N ASP A 85 -5.74 -16.34 15.01
CA ASP A 85 -6.38 -15.47 14.00
C ASP A 85 -5.44 -14.68 13.07
N ILE A 86 -4.19 -15.12 12.91
CA ILE A 86 -3.19 -14.41 12.09
C ILE A 86 -3.61 -14.25 10.62
N GLU A 87 -4.32 -15.23 10.05
CA GLU A 87 -4.79 -15.20 8.67
C GLU A 87 -5.84 -14.10 8.44
N ASN A 88 -6.76 -13.91 9.39
CA ASN A 88 -7.77 -12.86 9.29
C ASN A 88 -7.18 -11.46 9.51
N LYS A 89 -6.19 -11.32 10.40
CA LYS A 89 -5.44 -10.07 10.55
C LYS A 89 -4.65 -9.73 9.29
N LEU A 90 -4.01 -10.72 8.68
CA LEU A 90 -3.32 -10.55 7.40
C LEU A 90 -4.30 -10.15 6.28
N LEU A 91 -5.45 -10.84 6.19
CA LEU A 91 -6.50 -10.51 5.22
C LEU A 91 -7.00 -9.08 5.39
N THR A 92 -7.20 -8.64 6.64
CA THR A 92 -7.63 -7.28 6.99
C THR A 92 -6.61 -6.25 6.50
N LEU A 93 -5.32 -6.49 6.75
CA LEU A 93 -4.24 -5.63 6.26
C LEU A 93 -4.23 -5.56 4.73
N LEU A 94 -4.26 -6.71 4.04
CA LEU A 94 -4.22 -6.77 2.57
C LEU A 94 -5.41 -6.04 1.95
N LYS A 95 -6.61 -6.21 2.51
CA LYS A 95 -7.82 -5.47 2.08
C LYS A 95 -7.68 -3.97 2.29
N ALA A 96 -7.18 -3.55 3.46
CA ALA A 96 -6.99 -2.13 3.77
C ALA A 96 -6.00 -1.47 2.81
N VAL A 97 -4.87 -2.13 2.53
CA VAL A 97 -3.87 -1.69 1.54
C VAL A 97 -4.49 -1.56 0.15
N CYS A 98 -5.23 -2.59 -0.31
CA CYS A 98 -5.86 -2.57 -1.63
C CYS A 98 -6.89 -1.45 -1.77
N LYS A 99 -7.61 -1.14 -0.69
CA LYS A 99 -8.58 -0.03 -0.65
C LYS A 99 -7.90 1.33 -0.73
N ASP A 100 -6.78 1.53 -0.04
CA ASP A 100 -6.00 2.78 -0.11
C ASP A 100 -5.47 3.07 -1.51
N VAL A 101 -4.96 2.04 -2.20
CA VAL A 101 -4.43 2.19 -3.56
C VAL A 101 -5.52 2.13 -4.65
N ASN A 102 -6.79 1.90 -4.27
CA ASN A 102 -7.92 1.70 -5.19
C ASN A 102 -7.69 0.54 -6.20
N CYS A 103 -7.13 -0.58 -5.75
CA CYS A 103 -6.91 -1.76 -6.59
C CYS A 103 -7.84 -2.94 -6.27
N LEU A 104 -8.83 -2.73 -5.40
CA LEU A 104 -9.85 -3.72 -5.03
C LEU A 104 -11.06 -3.59 -5.98
N PRO A 105 -11.34 -4.60 -6.83
CA PRO A 105 -12.62 -4.75 -7.51
C PRO A 105 -13.73 -4.98 -6.48
N ASP A 106 -14.93 -4.48 -6.76
CA ASP A 106 -16.08 -4.49 -5.83
C ASP A 106 -16.51 -5.91 -5.36
N ASN A 107 -16.08 -6.99 -6.04
CA ASN A 107 -16.52 -8.37 -5.79
C ASN A 107 -15.36 -9.40 -5.73
N ILE A 108 -14.24 -9.09 -5.06
CA ILE A 108 -13.21 -10.12 -4.81
C ILE A 108 -13.61 -11.04 -3.65
N ASN A 109 -13.57 -12.35 -3.89
CA ASN A 109 -13.66 -13.37 -2.85
C ASN A 109 -12.39 -13.36 -1.98
N ASP A 110 -12.56 -13.32 -0.66
CA ASP A 110 -11.51 -13.37 0.36
C ASP A 110 -10.49 -14.51 0.15
N THR A 111 -10.95 -15.61 -0.45
CA THR A 111 -10.13 -16.75 -0.81
C THR A 111 -8.98 -16.39 -1.76
N TYR A 112 -9.13 -15.38 -2.64
CA TYR A 112 -8.08 -14.96 -3.58
C TYR A 112 -6.89 -14.27 -2.91
N PHE A 113 -7.10 -13.68 -1.72
CA PHE A 113 -6.04 -13.06 -0.92
C PHE A 113 -5.19 -14.11 -0.21
N LEU A 114 -5.80 -15.22 0.21
CA LEU A 114 -5.14 -16.28 0.99
C LEU A 114 -4.63 -17.43 0.12
N LYS A 115 -5.37 -17.82 -0.93
CA LYS A 115 -4.96 -18.88 -1.87
C LYS A 115 -4.36 -18.28 -3.13
N VAL A 116 -3.08 -18.56 -3.32
CA VAL A 116 -2.35 -18.23 -4.54
C VAL A 116 -2.66 -19.17 -5.69
N PHE A 117 -2.59 -18.65 -6.91
CA PHE A 117 -2.79 -19.38 -8.17
C PHE A 117 -1.58 -20.27 -8.53
N ASN A 118 -1.03 -21.02 -7.57
CA ASN A 118 -0.05 -22.07 -7.87
C ASN A 118 -0.79 -23.33 -8.34
N VAL A 119 -1.26 -23.31 -9.59
CA VAL A 119 -1.97 -24.43 -10.24
C VAL A 119 -1.01 -25.44 -10.87
N ILE A 120 0.29 -25.10 -11.00
CA ILE A 120 1.29 -25.99 -11.60
C ILE A 120 2.05 -26.69 -10.47
N LYS A 121 1.54 -27.84 -10.02
CA LYS A 121 2.37 -28.87 -9.38
C LYS A 121 3.10 -29.59 -10.51
N ASN A 122 4.43 -29.54 -10.52
CA ASN A 122 5.24 -30.60 -11.13
C ASN A 122 5.24 -31.80 -10.19
#